data_AF-A0A7V2P7V0-F1
#
_entry.id   AF-A0A7V2P7V0-F1
#
_cell.length_a   1.000
_cell.length_b   1.000
_cell.length_c   1.000
_cell.angle_alpha   90.00
_cell.angle_beta   90.00
_cell.angle_gamma   90.00
#
_symmetry.space_group_name_H-M   'P 1'
#
loop_
_entity.id
_entity.type
_entity.pdbx_description
1 polymer ?
#
loop_
_entity_poly.entity_id
_entity_poly.type
_entity_poly.pdbx_seq_one_letter_code
_entity_poly.pdbx_strand_id
1 'polypeptide(L)' 'MPLTLNGRKFYRTSEACAKAGISRMTLLRWFRDGSFPDVEHRDWRGWRLFTNNDVARLKAKVHHVQKIGQAENNER' A
#
# COMPACT_ATOMS: atom_id res chain seq x y z
N MET A 1 -14.90 1.69 -8.84
CA MET A 1 -16.00 2.34 -8.05
C MET A 1 -15.71 2.20 -6.56
N PRO A 2 -15.49 3.32 -5.85
CA PRO A 2 -15.24 3.35 -4.42
C PRO A 2 -16.51 3.04 -3.62
N LEU A 3 -16.36 2.30 -2.53
CA LEU A 3 -17.45 1.98 -1.61
C LEU A 3 -17.61 3.13 -0.63
N THR A 4 -18.79 3.72 -0.53
CA THR A 4 -19.09 4.68 0.52
C THR A 4 -19.89 3.95 1.60
N LEU A 5 -19.24 3.62 2.72
CA LEU A 5 -19.87 2.98 3.86
C LEU A 5 -19.95 4.00 4.99
N ASN A 6 -21.15 4.23 5.51
CA ASN A 6 -21.38 5.13 6.65
C ASN A 6 -20.79 6.55 6.48
N GLY A 7 -20.89 7.10 5.26
CA GLY A 7 -20.31 8.42 4.92
C GLY A 7 -18.79 8.44 4.75
N ARG A 8 -18.10 7.31 4.94
CA ARG A 8 -16.65 7.18 4.73
C ARG A 8 -16.35 6.48 3.40
N LYS A 9 -15.37 7.02 2.67
CA LYS A 9 -14.90 6.44 1.41
C LYS A 9 -13.88 5.35 1.66
N PHE A 10 -14.22 4.16 1.18
CA PHE A 10 -13.36 2.98 1.17
C PHE A 10 -13.00 2.60 -0.27
N TYR A 11 -11.77 2.17 -0.43
CA TYR A 11 -11.19 1.74 -1.69
C TYR A 11 -10.85 0.27 -1.57
N ARG A 12 -11.18 -0.52 -2.59
CA ARG A 12 -10.66 -1.88 -2.71
C ARG A 12 -9.20 -1.83 -3.12
N THR A 13 -8.49 -2.95 -2.93
CA THR A 13 -7.08 -3.11 -3.34
C THR A 13 -6.82 -2.58 -4.76
N SER A 14 -7.67 -2.93 -5.74
CA SER A 14 -7.49 -2.48 -7.13
C SER A 14 -7.58 -0.96 -7.28
N GLU A 15 -8.50 -0.30 -6.56
CA GLU A 15 -8.67 1.16 -6.62
C GLU A 15 -7.52 1.86 -5.89
N ALA A 16 -7.07 1.32 -4.74
CA ALA A 16 -5.91 1.83 -4.01
C ALA A 16 -4.63 1.75 -4.87
N CYS A 17 -4.42 0.62 -5.54
CA CYS A 17 -3.33 0.43 -6.50
C CYS A 17 -3.38 1.44 -7.65
N ALA A 18 -4.54 1.60 -8.28
CA ALA A 18 -4.74 2.57 -9.36
C ALA A 18 -4.45 4.00 -8.89
N LYS A 19 -4.90 4.38 -7.69
CA LYS A 19 -4.61 5.70 -7.11
C LYS A 19 -3.14 5.89 -6.77
N ALA A 20 -2.47 4.85 -6.29
CA ALA A 20 -1.07 4.89 -5.91
C ALA A 20 -0.11 4.73 -7.11
N GLY A 21 -0.60 4.34 -8.28
CA GLY A 21 0.22 4.12 -9.47
C GLY A 21 1.06 2.84 -9.41
N ILE A 22 0.60 1.81 -8.67
CA ILE A 22 1.30 0.52 -8.56
C ILE A 22 0.44 -0.65 -8.99
N SER A 23 1.09 -1.75 -9.37
CA SER A 23 0.42 -3.01 -9.63
C SER A 23 -0.03 -3.70 -8.34
N ARG A 24 -1.15 -4.44 -8.42
CA ARG A 24 -1.66 -5.28 -7.32
C ARG A 24 -0.61 -6.28 -6.82
N MET A 25 0.23 -6.80 -7.72
CA MET A 25 1.31 -7.72 -7.40
C MET A 25 2.32 -7.11 -6.42
N THR A 26 2.70 -5.84 -6.64
CA THR A 26 3.63 -5.09 -5.78
C THR A 26 3.06 -4.92 -4.38
N LEU A 27 1.79 -4.51 -4.29
CA LEU A 27 1.11 -4.36 -3.02
C LEU A 27 0.97 -5.68 -2.26
N LEU A 28 0.63 -6.78 -2.96
CA LEU A 28 0.58 -8.12 -2.36
C LEU A 28 1.95 -8.58 -1.85
N ARG A 29 3.02 -8.29 -2.60
CA ARG A 29 4.40 -8.58 -2.17
C ARG A 29 4.74 -7.83 -0.89
N TRP A 30 4.39 -6.55 -0.79
CA TRP A 30 4.63 -5.75 0.43
C TRP A 30 3.85 -6.25 1.64
N PHE A 31 2.62 -6.74 1.45
CA PHE A 31 1.87 -7.38 2.54
C PHE A 31 2.51 -8.69 2.99
N ARG A 32 3.05 -9.50 2.05
CA ARG A 32 3.74 -10.76 2.39
C ARG A 32 5.06 -10.53 3.11
N ASP A 33 5.79 -9.50 2.69
CA ASP A 33 7.11 -9.14 3.21
C ASP A 33 7.04 -8.34 4.53
N GLY A 34 5.84 -7.90 4.94
CA GLY A 34 5.66 -7.01 6.08
C GLY A 34 6.10 -5.56 5.82
N SER A 35 6.58 -5.27 4.60
CA SER A 35 6.96 -3.94 4.15
C SER A 35 5.82 -2.92 4.27
N PHE A 36 4.55 -3.30 4.07
CA PHE A 36 3.42 -2.38 4.23
C PHE A 36 2.49 -2.87 5.35
N PRO A 37 2.10 -2.00 6.30
CA PRO A 37 1.21 -2.38 7.39
C PRO A 37 -0.14 -2.88 6.86
N ASP A 38 -0.71 -3.93 7.47
CA ASP A 38 -2.02 -4.45 7.10
C ASP A 38 -3.11 -3.38 7.31
N VAL A 39 -4.22 -3.49 6.56
CA VAL A 39 -5.30 -2.51 6.64
C VAL A 39 -6.11 -2.69 7.92
N GLU A 40 -6.55 -1.58 8.52
CA GLU A 40 -7.37 -1.60 9.74
C GLU A 40 -8.80 -2.10 9.49
N HIS A 41 -9.27 -2.09 8.24
CA HIS A 41 -10.64 -2.43 7.88
C HIS A 41 -10.71 -3.61 6.90
N ARG A 42 -11.48 -4.62 7.27
CA ARG A 42 -11.87 -5.72 6.39
C ARG A 42 -13.39 -5.79 6.28
N ASP A 43 -13.85 -6.06 5.07
CA ASP A 43 -15.26 -6.32 4.79
C ASP A 43 -15.68 -7.70 5.35
N TRP A 44 -16.99 -7.95 5.46
CA TRP A 44 -17.56 -9.22 5.93
C TRP A 44 -17.13 -10.43 5.09
N ARG A 45 -16.79 -10.21 3.81
CA ARG A 45 -16.22 -11.24 2.91
C ARG A 45 -14.70 -11.40 3.04
N GLY A 46 -14.07 -10.72 3.99
CA GLY A 46 -12.62 -10.74 4.21
C GLY A 46 -11.81 -9.85 3.25
N TRP A 47 -12.46 -9.00 2.45
CA TRP A 47 -11.73 -8.10 1.56
C TRP A 47 -11.12 -6.93 2.33
N ARG A 48 -9.86 -6.63 2.03
CA ARG A 48 -9.15 -5.46 2.55
C ARG A 48 -9.78 -4.18 1.99
N LEU A 49 -10.22 -3.31 2.90
CA LEU A 49 -10.75 -1.98 2.59
C LEU A 49 -9.72 -0.93 3.01
N PHE A 50 -9.34 -0.09 2.06
CA PHE A 50 -8.39 1.00 2.25
C PHE A 50 -9.16 2.29 2.44
N THR A 51 -8.81 3.07 3.46
CA THR A 51 -9.33 4.43 3.63
C THR A 51 -8.54 5.42 2.78
N ASN A 52 -8.99 6.68 2.72
CA ASN A 52 -8.16 7.74 2.13
C ASN A 52 -6.79 7.85 2.82
N ASN A 53 -6.73 7.62 4.15
CA ASN A 53 -5.48 7.69 4.89
C ASN A 53 -4.52 6.55 4.47
N ASP A 54 -5.04 5.33 4.31
CA ASP A 54 -4.24 4.21 3.81
C ASP A 54 -3.71 4.44 2.41
N VAL A 55 -4.53 5.01 1.52
CA VAL A 55 -4.11 5.37 0.16
C VAL A 55 -3.03 6.46 0.18
N ALA A 56 -3.12 7.43 1.09
CA ALA A 56 -2.09 8.45 1.26
C ALA A 56 -0.76 7.85 1.76
N ARG A 57 -0.81 6.95 2.75
CA ARG A 57 0.37 6.20 3.23
C ARG A 57 0.96 5.34 2.12
N LEU A 58 0.11 4.68 1.32
CA LEU A 58 0.53 3.87 0.19
C LEU A 58 1.27 4.73 -0.84
N LYS A 59 0.68 5.86 -1.24
CA LYS A 59 1.35 6.83 -2.13
C LYS A 59 2.69 7.28 -1.57
N ALA A 60 2.74 7.69 -0.30
CA ALA A 60 3.98 8.13 0.32
C ALA A 60 5.07 7.05 0.24
N LYS A 61 4.72 5.78 0.46
CA LYS A 61 5.67 4.66 0.34
C LYS A 61 6.09 4.37 -1.10
N VAL A 62 5.18 4.48 -2.06
CA VAL A 62 5.48 4.31 -3.50
C VAL A 62 6.42 5.40 -4.01
N HIS A 63 6.19 6.64 -3.60
CA HIS A 63 7.05 7.77 -3.94
C HIS A 63 8.33 7.83 -3.09
N HIS A 64 8.48 6.95 -2.09
CA HIS A 64 9.68 6.87 -1.27
C HIS A 64 10.78 6.13 -2.04
N VAL A 65 11.71 6.90 -2.61
CA VAL A 65 12.90 6.37 -3.29
C VAL A 65 13.98 6.09 -2.26
N GLN A 66 14.28 4.83 -2.00
CA GLN A 66 15.47 4.46 -1.24
C GLN A 66 16.70 4.58 -2.15
N LYS A 67 17.70 5.36 -1.74
CA LYS A 67 19.02 5.36 -2.39
C LYS A 67 19.69 4.02 -2.13
N ILE A 68 19.87 3.21 -3.17
CA ILE A 68 20.75 2.05 -3.13
C ILE A 68 22.17 2.59 -3.34
N GLY A 69 22.96 2.60 -2.28
CA GLY A 69 24.38 2.94 -2.38
C GLY A 69 24.95 3.48 -1.09
N GLN A 70 25.41 2.59 -0.23
CA GLN A 70 26.79 2.58 0.27
C GLN A 70 27.16 1.13 0.56
N ALA A 71 27.58 0.41 -0.48
CA ALA A 71 28.48 -0.71 -0.27
C ALA A 71 29.83 -0.08 0.06
N GLU A 72 30.09 0.13 1.35
CA GLU A 72 31.44 0.45 1.82
C GLU A 72 32.31 -0.75 1.53
N ASN A 73 33.06 -0.61 0.46
CA ASN A 73 34.14 -1.47 0.03
C ASN A 73 35.23 -1.40 1.10
N ASN A 74 35.15 -2.25 2.13
CA ASN A 74 36.25 -2.43 3.07
C ASN A 74 37.14 -3.56 2.56
N GLU A 75 38.02 -3.22 1.62
CA GLU A 75 39.19 -4.02 1.29
C GLU A 75 40.42 -3.16 1.59
N ARG A 76 41.03 -3.39 2.76
CA ARG A 76 42.48 -3.38 3.03
C ARG A 76 42.79 -3.73 4.48
#